data_AF-A0A9W8HHL9-F1
#
_entry.id   AF-A0A9W8HHL9-F1
#
_cell.length_a   1.000
_cell.length_b   1.000
_cell.length_c   1.000
_cell.angle_alpha   90.00
_cell.angle_beta   90.00
_cell.angle_gamma   90.00
#
_symmetry.space_group_name_H-M   'P 1'
#
loop_
_entity.id
_entity.type
_entity.pdbx_description
1 polymer ?
#
loop_
_entity_poly.entity_id
_entity_poly.type
_entity_poly.pdbx_seq_one_letter_code
_entity_poly.pdbx_strand_id
1 'polypeptide(L)'
;MNRIAQLARVAAPRGARAYSSELYTAAGYRAAKEHSKTAVETWRKITLYVAVPACAILSYVATKEELEHIHHLEHDPPTFVAYPYLHVRKRKFPYGDGEHTPFWNPLTNPDPAE
;
A
#
# COMPACT_ATOMS: atom_id res chain seq x y z
N MET A 1 -71.42 14.03 -35.07
CA MET A 1 -71.27 13.48 -33.69
C MET A 1 -69.80 13.16 -33.47
N ASN A 2 -69.10 14.02 -32.72
CA ASN A 2 -67.67 14.00 -32.47
C ASN A 2 -67.28 12.82 -31.55
N ARG A 3 -66.25 12.05 -31.90
CA ARG A 3 -65.52 11.21 -30.94
C ARG A 3 -64.07 11.67 -30.87
N ILE A 4 -63.79 12.51 -29.88
CA ILE A 4 -62.47 13.02 -29.55
C ILE A 4 -61.69 11.88 -28.88
N ALA A 5 -60.48 11.60 -29.37
CA ALA A 5 -59.54 10.64 -28.80
C ALA A 5 -59.11 11.08 -27.40
N GLN A 6 -59.34 10.23 -26.39
CA GLN A 6 -58.73 10.40 -25.08
C GLN A 6 -57.34 9.76 -25.07
N LEU A 7 -56.31 10.57 -25.32
CA LEU A 7 -54.93 10.20 -25.00
C LEU A 7 -54.72 10.36 -23.49
N ALA A 8 -54.80 9.25 -22.75
CA ALA A 8 -54.40 9.22 -21.35
C ALA A 8 -52.87 9.39 -21.26
N ARG A 9 -52.41 10.58 -20.88
CA ARG A 9 -51.01 10.77 -20.46
C ARG A 9 -50.83 10.11 -19.10
N VAL A 10 -50.22 8.93 -19.08
CA VAL A 10 -49.74 8.32 -17.83
C VAL A 10 -48.66 9.22 -17.25
N ALA A 11 -48.94 9.85 -16.11
CA ALA A 11 -47.97 10.67 -15.39
C ALA A 11 -46.88 9.76 -14.80
N ALA A 12 -45.63 9.98 -15.19
CA ALA A 12 -44.49 9.29 -14.60
C ALA A 12 -44.40 9.59 -13.08
N PRO A 13 -44.02 8.61 -12.23
CA PRO A 13 -43.97 8.80 -10.80
C PRO A 13 -42.93 9.87 -10.42
N ARG A 14 -43.39 10.95 -9.79
CA ARG A 14 -42.53 11.99 -9.22
C ARG A 14 -41.81 11.40 -8.00
N GLY A 15 -40.51 11.13 -8.11
CA GLY A 15 -39.68 10.72 -6.97
C GLY A 15 -38.57 9.72 -7.27
N ALA A 16 -38.51 9.12 -8.47
CA ALA A 16 -37.37 8.29 -8.85
C ALA A 16 -36.16 9.18 -9.17
N ARG A 17 -35.21 9.33 -8.24
CA ARG A 17 -33.87 9.82 -8.59
C ARG A 17 -33.24 8.81 -9.53
N ALA A 18 -33.20 9.12 -10.81
CA ALA A 18 -32.39 8.39 -11.78
C ALA A 18 -30.92 8.64 -11.43
N TYR A 19 -30.27 7.66 -10.80
CA TYR A 19 -28.81 7.66 -10.72
C TYR A 19 -28.30 7.37 -12.13
N SER A 20 -27.65 8.36 -12.75
CA SER A 20 -27.21 8.30 -14.15
C SER A 20 -25.98 7.41 -14.39
N SER A 21 -25.59 6.60 -13.40
CA SER A 21 -24.51 5.65 -13.56
C SER A 21 -25.10 4.31 -14.02
N GLU A 22 -24.59 3.80 -15.13
CA GLU A 22 -25.02 2.50 -15.67
C GLU A 22 -24.82 1.38 -14.63
N LEU A 23 -23.85 1.51 -13.73
CA LEU A 23 -23.57 0.60 -12.62
C LEU A 23 -24.72 0.44 -11.62
N TYR A 24 -25.53 1.48 -11.39
CA TYR A 24 -26.68 1.39 -10.46
C TYR A 24 -27.92 0.76 -11.08
N THR A 25 -27.88 0.41 -12.37
CA THR A 25 -28.94 -0.38 -13.01
C THR A 25 -28.68 -1.87 -12.80
N ALA A 26 -29.76 -2.68 -12.70
CA ALA A 26 -29.61 -4.13 -12.56
C ALA A 26 -28.84 -4.76 -13.74
N ALA A 27 -28.96 -4.18 -14.95
CA ALA A 27 -28.24 -4.63 -16.13
C ALA A 27 -26.75 -4.27 -16.07
N GLY A 28 -26.40 -3.03 -15.72
CA GLY A 28 -25.00 -2.61 -15.62
C GLY A 28 -24.27 -3.26 -14.44
N TYR A 29 -24.95 -3.51 -13.32
CA TYR A 29 -24.37 -4.31 -12.23
C TYR A 29 -24.04 -5.74 -12.69
N ARG A 30 -24.94 -6.40 -13.44
CA ARG A 30 -24.70 -7.75 -13.99
C ARG A 30 -23.53 -7.75 -14.97
N ALA A 31 -23.48 -6.77 -15.87
CA ALA A 31 -22.36 -6.64 -16.82
C ALA A 31 -21.02 -6.42 -16.11
N ALA A 32 -20.97 -5.54 -15.10
CA ALA A 32 -19.78 -5.32 -14.29
C ALA A 32 -19.36 -6.57 -13.51
N LYS A 33 -20.34 -7.33 -12.97
CA LYS A 33 -20.09 -8.60 -12.27
C LYS A 33 -19.56 -9.69 -13.20
N GLU A 34 -20.03 -9.78 -14.43
CA GLU A 34 -19.48 -10.73 -15.41
C GLU A 34 -18.08 -10.32 -15.85
N HIS A 35 -17.85 -9.03 -16.12
CA HIS A 35 -16.52 -8.51 -16.46
C HIS A 35 -15.50 -8.76 -15.33
N SER A 36 -15.91 -8.58 -14.07
CA SER A 36 -15.03 -8.75 -12.93
C SER A 36 -14.53 -10.18 -12.75
N LYS A 37 -15.29 -11.21 -13.16
CA LYS A 37 -14.82 -12.61 -13.10
C LYS A 37 -13.56 -12.83 -13.92
N THR A 38 -13.54 -12.35 -15.16
CA THR A 38 -12.38 -12.46 -16.06
C THR A 38 -11.21 -11.62 -15.55
N ALA A 39 -11.49 -10.41 -15.04
CA ALA A 39 -10.47 -9.55 -14.45
C ALA A 39 -9.80 -10.21 -13.22
N VAL A 40 -10.61 -10.76 -12.30
CA VAL A 40 -10.12 -11.46 -11.10
C VAL A 40 -9.24 -12.65 -11.47
N GLU A 41 -9.65 -13.45 -12.45
CA GLU A 41 -8.86 -14.61 -12.89
C GLU A 41 -7.52 -14.18 -13.51
N THR A 42 -7.51 -13.10 -14.29
CA THR A 42 -6.29 -12.54 -14.88
C THR A 42 -5.33 -12.08 -13.79
N TRP A 43 -5.80 -11.30 -12.81
CA TRP A 43 -4.97 -10.82 -11.71
C TRP A 43 -4.49 -11.94 -10.80
N ARG A 44 -5.32 -12.96 -10.56
CA ARG A 44 -4.91 -14.16 -9.81
C ARG A 44 -3.71 -14.83 -10.46
N LYS A 45 -3.74 -15.00 -11.79
CA LYS A 45 -2.63 -15.61 -12.54
C LYS A 45 -1.38 -14.73 -12.49
N ILE A 46 -1.50 -13.43 -12.71
CA ILE A 46 -0.35 -12.51 -12.63
C ILE A 46 0.29 -12.56 -11.25
N THR A 47 -0.52 -12.49 -10.18
CA THR A 47 0.00 -12.56 -8.81
C THR A 47 0.74 -13.88 -8.56
N LEU A 48 0.14 -15.02 -8.92
CA LEU A 48 0.72 -16.33 -8.61
C LEU A 48 1.90 -16.71 -9.51
N TYR A 49 1.87 -16.36 -10.79
CA TYR A 49 2.87 -16.81 -11.76
C TYR A 49 3.94 -15.75 -12.08
N VAL A 50 3.72 -14.49 -11.72
CA VAL A 50 4.68 -13.41 -11.94
C VAL A 50 5.14 -12.81 -10.62
N ALA A 51 4.22 -12.27 -9.83
CA ALA A 51 4.59 -11.54 -8.61
C ALA A 51 5.24 -12.45 -7.57
N VAL A 52 4.66 -13.62 -7.27
CA VAL A 52 5.21 -14.56 -6.28
C VAL A 52 6.63 -15.04 -6.68
N PRO A 53 6.89 -15.53 -7.90
CA PRO A 53 8.24 -15.87 -8.32
C PRO A 53 9.22 -14.70 -8.29
N ALA A 54 8.78 -13.50 -8.73
CA ALA A 54 9.63 -12.32 -8.70
C ALA A 54 10.01 -11.93 -7.26
N CYS A 55 9.05 -11.94 -6.33
CA CYS A 55 9.32 -11.72 -4.91
C CYS A 55 10.28 -12.76 -4.35
N ALA A 56 10.12 -14.05 -4.68
CA ALA A 56 11.02 -15.11 -4.20
C ALA A 56 12.47 -14.88 -4.67
N ILE A 57 12.67 -14.51 -5.94
CA ILE A 57 14.00 -14.22 -6.49
C ILE A 57 14.61 -12.99 -5.81
N LEU A 58 13.85 -11.90 -5.68
CA LEU A 58 14.32 -10.67 -5.04
C LEU A 58 14.63 -10.88 -3.56
N SER A 59 13.80 -11.64 -2.84
CA SER A 59 14.05 -12.00 -1.44
C SER A 59 15.33 -12.80 -1.30
N TYR A 60 15.62 -13.74 -2.20
CA TYR A 60 16.87 -14.49 -2.16
C TYR A 60 18.09 -13.57 -2.32
N VAL A 61 18.07 -12.68 -3.32
CA VAL A 61 19.18 -11.74 -3.57
C VAL A 61 19.36 -10.80 -2.37
N ALA A 62 18.28 -10.17 -1.90
CA ALA A 62 18.35 -9.26 -0.76
C ALA A 62 18.83 -9.95 0.53
N THR A 63 18.39 -11.18 0.78
CA THR A 63 18.82 -11.94 1.96
C THR A 63 20.31 -12.26 1.90
N LYS A 64 20.83 -12.63 0.71
CA LYS A 64 22.25 -12.90 0.53
C LYS A 64 23.10 -11.66 0.86
N GLU A 65 22.76 -10.51 0.30
CA GLU A 65 23.47 -9.25 0.54
C GLU A 65 23.38 -8.82 2.01
N GLU A 66 22.21 -8.96 2.63
CA GLU A 66 22.03 -8.62 4.05
C GLU A 66 22.85 -9.52 4.98
N LEU A 67 22.96 -10.82 4.70
CA LEU A 67 23.82 -11.72 5.48
C LEU A 67 25.30 -11.33 5.36
N GLU A 68 25.75 -10.93 4.18
CA GLU A 68 27.12 -10.42 3.98
C GLU A 68 27.34 -9.11 4.75
N HIS A 69 26.35 -8.21 4.75
CA HIS A 69 26.41 -6.96 5.51
C HIS A 69 26.44 -7.19 7.03
N ILE A 70 25.62 -8.10 7.56
CA ILE A 70 25.64 -8.49 8.98
C ILE A 70 27.00 -9.07 9.34
N HIS A 71 27.53 -9.98 8.53
CA HIS A 71 28.84 -10.57 8.76
C HIS A 71 29.95 -9.51 8.77
N HIS A 72 29.89 -8.51 7.89
CA HIS A 72 30.82 -7.37 7.91
C HIS A 72 30.72 -6.58 9.22
N LEU A 73 29.50 -6.24 9.67
CA LEU A 73 29.29 -5.50 10.91
C LEU A 73 29.76 -6.25 12.17
N GLU A 74 29.72 -7.59 12.17
CA GLU A 74 30.25 -8.41 13.26
C GLU A 74 31.77 -8.40 13.34
N HIS A 75 32.46 -8.32 12.19
CA HIS A 75 33.93 -8.35 12.13
C HIS A 75 34.56 -6.96 12.23
N ASP A 76 33.90 -5.95 11.66
CA ASP A 76 34.36 -4.56 11.64
C ASP A 76 33.19 -3.62 11.99
N PRO A 77 32.82 -3.54 13.29
CA PRO A 77 31.71 -2.71 13.71
C PRO A 77 32.05 -1.22 13.50
N PRO A 78 31.08 -0.41 13.05
CA PRO A 78 31.32 1.02 12.86
C PRO A 78 31.70 1.67 14.18
N THR A 79 32.83 2.37 14.19
CA THR A 79 33.26 3.15 15.35
C THR A 79 32.74 4.57 15.26
N PHE A 80 32.35 5.15 16.40
CA PHE A 80 31.87 6.53 16.42
C PHE A 80 33.03 7.49 16.15
N VAL A 81 32.95 8.23 15.04
CA VAL A 81 33.84 9.35 14.75
C VAL A 81 33.09 10.65 15.05
N ALA A 82 33.63 11.46 15.97
CA ALA A 82 32.99 12.65 16.51
C ALA A 82 32.97 13.84 15.52
N TYR A 83 32.30 13.67 14.39
CA TYR A 83 32.06 14.76 13.45
C TYR A 83 31.05 15.76 14.02
N PRO A 84 31.24 17.09 13.85
CA PRO A 84 30.40 18.11 14.48
C PRO A 84 28.90 18.06 14.14
N TYR A 85 28.54 17.36 13.07
CA TYR A 85 27.18 17.21 12.59
C TYR A 85 26.54 15.86 12.96
N LEU A 86 27.30 14.92 13.53
CA LEU A 86 26.78 13.65 14.03
C LEU A 86 26.36 13.78 15.48
N HIS A 87 25.34 13.01 15.88
CA HIS A 87 24.85 12.94 17.27
C HIS A 87 24.52 14.29 17.91
N VAL A 88 24.17 15.30 17.10
CA VAL A 88 23.83 16.62 17.62
C VAL A 88 22.50 16.58 18.38
N ARG A 89 22.55 16.94 19.67
CA ARG A 89 21.37 17.04 20.54
C ARG A 89 21.31 18.43 21.18
N LYS A 90 20.22 19.17 20.93
CA LYS A 90 19.93 20.44 21.64
C LYS A 90 19.18 20.20 22.95
N ARG A 91 18.35 19.15 22.98
CA ARG A 91 17.52 18.71 24.11
C ARG A 91 17.47 17.18 24.06
N LYS A 92 17.33 16.55 25.23
CA LYS A 92 17.08 15.12 25.34
C LYS A 92 15.71 14.76 24.76
N PHE A 93 15.57 13.52 24.30
CA PHE A 93 14.28 12.98 23.90
C PHE A 93 13.33 12.81 25.08
N PRO A 94 12.00 12.85 24.85
CA PRO A 94 11.00 12.71 25.90
C PRO A 94 10.71 11.25 26.29
N TYR A 95 11.53 10.28 25.87
CA TYR A 95 11.35 8.85 26.08
C TYR A 95 12.69 8.14 26.29
N GLY A 96 12.64 6.93 26.85
CA GLY A 96 13.82 6.10 27.08
C GLY A 96 14.84 6.77 28.00
N ASP A 97 16.11 6.70 27.63
CA ASP A 97 17.24 7.37 28.29
C ASP A 97 17.44 8.83 27.84
N GLY A 98 16.68 9.29 26.85
CA GLY A 98 16.76 10.63 26.30
C GLY A 98 17.85 10.84 25.25
N GLU A 99 18.68 9.85 24.93
CA GLU A 99 19.79 9.96 23.97
C GLU A 99 19.52 9.17 22.69
N HIS A 100 18.91 7.99 22.83
CA HIS A 100 18.65 7.07 21.73
C HIS A 100 17.32 7.31 21.02
N THR A 101 17.33 7.15 19.70
CA THR A 101 16.12 7.20 18.87
C THR A 101 15.27 5.94 19.03
N PRO A 102 13.97 5.96 18.69
CA PRO A 102 13.11 4.76 18.77
C PRO A 102 13.59 3.58 17.90
N PHE A 103 14.34 3.86 16.82
CA PHE A 103 14.94 2.86 15.94
C PHE A 103 16.46 2.80 16.10
N TRP A 104 16.95 3.00 17.33
CA TRP A 104 18.37 2.89 17.62
C TRP A 104 18.82 1.43 17.52
N ASN A 105 19.88 1.18 16.75
CA ASN A 105 20.49 -0.14 16.61
C ASN A 105 21.96 -0.08 17.06
N PRO A 106 22.32 -0.72 18.19
CA PRO A 106 23.70 -0.74 18.70
C PRO A 106 24.74 -1.30 17.72
N LEU A 107 24.34 -2.15 16.76
CA LEU A 107 25.24 -2.71 15.76
C LEU A 107 25.66 -1.71 14.68
N THR A 108 24.88 -0.65 14.46
CA THR A 108 25.09 0.31 13.36
C THR A 108 25.21 1.75 13.83
N ASN A 109 24.67 2.06 15.01
CA ASN A 109 24.72 3.36 15.66
C ASN A 109 25.64 3.25 16.89
N PRO A 110 26.95 3.52 16.73
CA PRO A 110 27.87 3.50 17.85
C PRO A 110 27.65 4.69 18.76
N ASP A 111 27.74 4.44 20.07
CA ASP A 111 27.72 5.51 21.07
C ASP A 111 28.98 6.38 20.96
N PRO A 112 28.89 7.66 21.33
CA PRO A 112 30.07 8.49 21.51
C PRO A 112 31.05 7.83 22.48
N ALA A 113 32.32 7.77 22.11
CA ALA A 113 33.36 7.30 23.03
C ALA A 113 33.36 8.16 24.30
N GLU A 114 33.41 7.51 25.46
CA GLU A 114 33.49 8.16 26.79
C GLU A 114 34.65 9.14 26.91
#